data_AF-A0A352J523-F1
#
_entry.id   AF-A0A352J523-F1
#
_cell.length_a   1.000
_cell.length_b   1.000
_cell.length_c   1.000
_cell.angle_alpha   90.00
_cell.angle_beta   90.00
_cell.angle_gamma   90.00
#
_symmetry.space_group_name_H-M   'P 1'
#
loop_
_entity.id
_entity.type
_entity.pdbx_description
1 polymer ?
#
loop_
_entity_poly.entity_id
_entity_poly.type
_entity_poly.pdbx_seq_one_letter_code
_entity_poly.pdbx_strand_id
1 'polypeptide(L)' 'MKYEEIISLVKRRFPNEPEYLQAVEEVIESIEEVYNQHPEFEKANLVERLIIPDKIHTFRVTWVDDKGNVQTNMGYRIQ' A
#
# COMPACT_ATOMS: atom_id res chain seq x y z
N MET A 1 2.86 16.12 -11.13
CA MET A 1 3.10 14.87 -10.41
C MET A 1 4.59 14.72 -10.27
N LYS A 2 5.06 14.29 -9.11
CA LYS A 2 6.48 14.08 -8.88
C LYS A 2 6.74 12.59 -8.68
N TYR A 3 6.84 11.88 -9.79
CA TYR A 3 6.97 10.42 -9.83
C TYR A 3 8.06 9.90 -8.88
N GLU A 4 9.29 10.43 -9.00
CA GLU A 4 10.43 9.98 -8.21
C GLU A 4 10.25 10.17 -6.69
N GLU A 5 9.58 11.26 -6.29
CA GLU A 5 9.28 11.54 -4.88
C GLU A 5 8.29 10.51 -4.31
N ILE A 6 7.27 10.12 -5.09
CA ILE A 6 6.25 9.14 -4.71
C ILE A 6 6.86 7.74 -4.57
N ILE A 7 7.65 7.31 -5.57
CA ILE A 7 8.28 5.98 -5.56
C ILE A 7 9.29 5.87 -4.42
N SER A 8 10.05 6.94 -4.16
CA SER A 8 10.97 6.99 -3.02
C SER A 8 10.23 6.92 -1.68
N LEU A 9 9.06 7.55 -1.58
CA LEU A 9 8.21 7.48 -0.40
C LEU A 9 7.72 6.06 -0.13
N VAL A 10 7.21 5.36 -1.16
CA VAL A 10 6.72 3.98 -1.05
C VAL A 10 7.86 3.05 -0.66
N LYS A 11 9.01 3.12 -1.35
CA LYS A 11 10.20 2.31 -1.02
C LYS A 11 10.68 2.50 0.41
N ARG A 12 10.58 3.73 0.94
CA ARG A 12 10.96 4.03 2.33
C ARG A 12 9.95 3.50 3.34
N ARG A 13 8.65 3.56 3.04
CA ARG A 13 7.57 3.17 3.98
C ARG A 13 7.30 1.67 3.98
N PHE A 14 7.44 1.03 2.81
CA PHE A 14 7.15 -0.38 2.58
C PHE A 14 8.34 -1.07 1.88
N PRO A 15 9.53 -1.11 2.51
CA PRO A 15 10.77 -1.53 1.86
C PRO A 15 10.82 -3.00 1.43
N ASN A 16 9.99 -3.85 2.03
CA ASN A 16 9.97 -5.29 1.80
C ASN A 16 8.69 -5.75 1.09
N GLU A 17 7.98 -4.84 0.43
CA GLU A 17 6.72 -5.12 -0.28
C GLU A 17 6.88 -4.82 -1.79
N PRO A 18 7.68 -5.62 -2.53
CA PRO A 18 7.97 -5.36 -3.93
C PRO A 18 6.71 -5.43 -4.82
N GLU A 19 5.76 -6.30 -4.49
CA GLU A 19 4.48 -6.41 -5.21
C GLU A 19 3.63 -5.15 -5.02
N TYR A 20 3.64 -4.57 -3.83
CA TYR A 20 2.93 -3.33 -3.55
C TYR A 20 3.58 -2.15 -4.29
N LEU A 21 4.91 -2.07 -4.26
CA LEU A 21 5.66 -1.06 -5.00
C LEU A 21 5.34 -1.13 -6.50
N GLN A 22 5.38 -2.32 -7.09
CA GLN A 22 5.06 -2.52 -8.51
C GLN A 22 3.64 -2.05 -8.83
N ALA A 23 2.65 -2.44 -8.01
CA ALA A 23 1.26 -2.03 -8.21
C ALA A 23 1.09 -0.51 -8.15
N VAL A 24 1.83 0.18 -7.26
CA VAL A 24 1.83 1.64 -7.23
C VAL A 24 2.49 2.22 -8.48
N GLU A 25 3.66 1.73 -8.89
CA GLU A 25 4.36 2.19 -10.10
C GLU A 25 3.44 2.11 -11.34
N GLU A 26 2.81 0.95 -11.58
CA GLU A 26 1.92 0.74 -12.73
C GLU A 26 0.71 1.70 -12.74
N VAL A 27 0.05 1.89 -11.59
CA VAL A 27 -1.13 2.77 -11.50
C VAL A 27 -0.72 4.22 -11.70
N ILE A 28 0.37 4.65 -11.06
CA ILE A 28 0.85 6.03 -11.13
C ILE A 28 1.22 6.42 -12.56
N GLU A 29 1.94 5.55 -13.28
CA GLU A 29 2.27 5.77 -14.70
C GLU A 29 1.01 5.92 -15.56
N SER A 30 -0.03 5.13 -15.28
CA SER A 30 -1.27 5.16 -16.06
C SER A 30 -2.11 6.44 -15.86
N ILE A 31 -1.98 7.13 -14.71
CA ILE A 31 -2.80 8.31 -14.38
C ILE A 31 -2.05 9.63 -14.42
N GLU A 32 -0.72 9.60 -14.65
CA GLU A 32 0.16 10.78 -14.54
C GLU A 32 -0.32 11.95 -15.41
N GLU A 33 -0.68 11.70 -16.67
CA GLU A 33 -1.12 12.74 -17.60
C GLU A 33 -2.37 13.46 -17.08
N VAL A 34 -3.38 12.70 -16.66
CA VAL A 34 -4.64 13.25 -16.13
C VAL A 34 -4.36 14.01 -14.83
N TYR A 35 -3.56 13.44 -13.93
CA TYR A 35 -3.22 14.10 -12.67
C TYR A 35 -2.56 15.47 -12.91
N ASN A 36 -1.66 15.56 -13.90
CA ASN A 36 -0.95 16.79 -14.24
C ASN A 36 -1.87 17.89 -14.81
N GLN A 37 -3.02 17.52 -15.37
CA GLN A 37 -4.03 18.47 -15.84
C GLN A 37 -4.86 19.10 -14.70
N HIS A 38 -4.77 18.55 -13.48
CA HIS A 38 -5.58 18.94 -12.33
C HIS A 38 -4.72 19.39 -11.13
N PRO A 39 -4.26 20.67 -11.10
CA PRO A 39 -3.43 21.22 -10.01
C PRO A 39 -4.06 21.12 -8.62
N GLU A 40 -5.38 21.02 -8.53
CA GLU A 40 -6.13 20.81 -7.29
C GLU A 40 -5.81 19.47 -6.60
N PHE A 41 -5.43 18.42 -7.35
CA PHE A 41 -5.09 17.12 -6.78
C PHE A 41 -3.76 17.18 -6.02
N GLU A 42 -2.79 17.91 -6.55
CA GLU A 42 -1.52 18.19 -5.88
C GLU A 42 -1.75 19.01 -4.60
N LYS A 43 -2.57 20.06 -4.68
CA LYS A 43 -2.92 20.87 -3.49
C LYS A 43 -3.61 20.06 -2.39
N ALA A 44 -4.36 19.02 -2.77
CA ALA A 44 -5.05 18.13 -1.83
C ALA A 44 -4.18 16.96 -1.33
N ASN A 45 -2.92 16.87 -1.77
CA ASN A 45 -2.01 15.76 -1.55
C ASN A 45 -2.66 14.40 -1.88
N LEU A 46 -3.39 14.34 -3.00
CA LEU A 46 -4.30 13.24 -3.29
C LEU A 46 -3.58 11.91 -3.47
N VAL A 47 -2.46 11.90 -4.21
CA VAL A 47 -1.73 10.66 -4.49
C VAL A 47 -1.13 10.04 -3.23
N GLU A 48 -0.50 10.85 -2.37
CA GLU A 48 0.06 10.34 -1.11
C GLU A 48 -1.03 9.70 -0.24
N ARG A 49 -2.22 10.31 -0.19
CA ARG A 49 -3.37 9.76 0.54
C ARG A 49 -3.95 8.49 -0.07
N LEU A 50 -3.82 8.30 -1.38
CA LEU A 50 -4.30 7.09 -2.05
C LEU A 50 -3.36 5.91 -1.84
N ILE A 51 -2.06 6.15 -1.81
CA ILE A 51 -1.07 5.09 -1.62
C ILE A 51 -0.98 4.69 -0.14
N ILE A 52 -1.02 5.64 0.79
CA ILE A 52 -0.92 5.29 2.22
C ILE A 52 -2.27 4.78 2.72
N PRO A 53 -2.37 3.53 3.21
CA PRO A 53 -3.63 2.99 3.70
C PRO A 53 -4.07 3.72 4.98
N ASP A 54 -5.38 3.89 5.14
CA ASP A 54 -5.96 4.54 6.32
C ASP A 54 -5.72 3.71 7.59
N LYS A 55 -5.81 2.37 7.47
CA LYS A 55 -5.60 1.49 8.60
C LYS A 55 -5.05 0.12 8.20
N ILE A 56 -4.07 -0.34 8.96
CA ILE A 56 -3.53 -1.70 8.86
C ILE A 56 -3.77 -2.41 10.20
N HIS A 57 -4.49 -3.52 10.15
CA HIS A 57 -4.67 -4.42 11.28
C HIS A 57 -3.80 -5.67 11.10
N THR A 58 -2.97 -5.94 12.10
CA THR A 58 -2.18 -7.17 12.21
C THR A 58 -2.56 -7.88 13.50
N PHE A 59 -2.96 -9.14 13.41
CA PHE A 59 -3.48 -9.88 14.56
C PHE A 59 -3.12 -11.36 14.50
N ARG A 60 -3.01 -11.98 15.67
CA ARG A 60 -2.72 -13.41 15.79
C ARG A 60 -3.99 -14.24 15.59
N VAL A 61 -3.89 -15.28 14.78
CA VAL A 61 -4.94 -16.30 14.60
C VAL A 61 -4.42 -17.63 15.15
N THR A 62 -5.05 -18.12 16.22
CA THR A 62 -4.71 -19.41 16.84
C THR A 62 -5.85 -20.39 16.61
N TRP A 63 -5.52 -21.58 16.11
CA TRP A 63 -6.49 -22.63 15.78
C TRP A 63 -5.88 -24.02 16.05
N VAL A 64 -6.69 -25.07 15.95
CA VAL A 64 -6.27 -26.45 16.21
C VAL A 64 -6.47 -27.27 14.94
N ASP A 65 -5.46 -28.02 14.53
CA ASP A 65 -5.53 -28.88 13.35
C ASP A 65 -6.24 -30.22 13.61
N ASP A 66 -6.48 -31.00 12.55
CA ASP A 66 -7.18 -32.29 12.64
C ASP A 66 -6.44 -33.34 13.50
N LYS A 67 -5.15 -33.13 13.78
CA LYS A 67 -4.33 -33.98 14.66
C LYS A 67 -4.32 -33.49 16.11
N GLY A 68 -5.04 -32.40 16.41
CA GLY A 68 -5.11 -31.80 17.73
C GLY A 68 -3.95 -30.86 18.07
N ASN A 69 -3.07 -30.52 17.12
CA ASN A 69 -1.96 -29.60 17.40
C ASN A 69 -2.40 -28.15 17.27
N VAL A 70 -1.91 -27.30 18.19
CA VAL A 70 -2.15 -25.85 18.15
C VAL A 70 -1.28 -25.21 17.10
N GLN A 71 -1.91 -24.51 16.16
CA GLN A 71 -1.29 -23.74 15.10
C GLN A 71 -1.47 -22.24 15.37
N THR A 72 -0.47 -21.44 14.99
CA THR A 72 -0.54 -19.98 15.12
C THR A 72 -0.11 -19.33 13.82
N ASN A 73 -0.96 -18.46 13.30
CA ASN A 73 -0.73 -17.69 12.09
C ASN A 73 -0.88 -16.19 12.35
N MET A 74 -0.36 -15.38 11.43
CA MET A 74 -0.60 -13.94 11.40
C MET A 74 -1.71 -13.63 10.39
N GLY A 75 -2.73 -12.91 10.84
CA GLY A 75 -3.79 -12.35 10.02
C GLY A 75 -3.56 -10.86 9.75
N TYR A 76 -3.99 -10.41 8.58
CA TYR A 76 -3.87 -9.02 8.14
C TYR A 76 -5.20 -8.51 7.58
N ARG A 77 -5.52 -7.25 7.84
CA ARG A 77 -6.60 -6.52 7.17
C ARG A 77 -6.14 -5.10 6.88
N ILE A 78 -6.08 -4.76 5.59
CA ILE A 78 -5.79 -3.42 5.10
C ILE A 78 -7.15 -2.77 4.77
N GLN A 79 -7.40 -1.58 5.30
CA GLN A 79 -8.61 -0.79 5.11
C GLN A 79 -8.26 0.56 4.47
#